data_AF-A0A0R2BQR3-F1
#
_entry.id   AF-A0A0R2BQR3-F1
#
_cell.length_a   1.000
_cell.length_b   1.000
_cell.length_c   1.000
_cell.angle_alpha   90.00
_cell.angle_beta   90.00
_cell.angle_gamma   90.00
#
_symmetry.space_group_name_H-M   'P 1'
#
loop_
_entity.id
_entity.type
_entity.pdbx_description
1 polymer ?
#
loop_
_entity_poly.entity_id
_entity_poly.type
_entity_poly.pdbx_seq_one_letter_code
_entity_poly.pdbx_strand_id
1 'polypeptide(L)'
;MDIETLSKKSGIAKIKLDFYRDADLLPDQLTDDQMIDLAQFVDQMYDVGISLDKLQRYAHLQQKKCTIIDAQKALLHTALQQLAEKQDDLRLELQHLERVQTQKNDDESELQQLEQK
;
A
#
# COMPACT_ATOMS: atom_id res chain seq x y z
N MET A 1 -13.53 -12.86 -4.44
CA MET A 1 -13.90 -13.85 -3.41
C MET A 1 -15.19 -14.56 -3.81
N ASP A 2 -15.34 -15.86 -3.53
CA ASP A 2 -16.60 -16.59 -3.77
C ASP A 2 -17.68 -16.27 -2.72
N ILE A 3 -18.97 -16.37 -3.10
CA ILE A 3 -20.13 -16.13 -2.21
C ILE A 3 -20.05 -17.01 -0.97
N GLU A 4 -19.64 -18.27 -1.10
CA GLU A 4 -19.66 -19.19 0.05
C GLU A 4 -18.67 -18.77 1.11
N THR A 5 -17.52 -18.26 0.68
CA THR A 5 -16.50 -17.72 1.58
C THR A 5 -16.97 -16.41 2.19
N LEU A 6 -17.57 -15.52 1.39
CA LEU A 6 -18.11 -14.26 1.86
C LEU A 6 -19.22 -14.49 2.89
N SER A 7 -20.15 -15.40 2.63
CA SER A 7 -21.24 -15.76 3.54
C SER A 7 -20.74 -16.26 4.89
N LYS A 8 -19.75 -17.15 4.88
CA LYS A 8 -19.14 -17.67 6.11
C LYS A 8 -18.44 -16.58 6.93
N LYS A 9 -17.75 -15.64 6.27
CA LYS A 9 -16.98 -14.58 6.93
C LYS A 9 -17.85 -13.40 7.38
N SER A 10 -18.82 -12.99 6.56
CA SER A 10 -19.69 -11.84 6.86
C SER A 10 -20.85 -12.20 7.79
N GLY A 11 -21.23 -13.48 7.86
CA GLY A 11 -22.42 -13.94 8.59
C GLY A 11 -23.73 -13.74 7.83
N ILE A 12 -23.68 -13.22 6.60
CA ILE A 12 -24.85 -12.94 5.76
C ILE A 12 -25.22 -14.20 4.98
N ALA A 13 -26.51 -14.50 4.90
CA ALA A 13 -27.02 -15.64 4.14
C ALA A 13 -26.64 -15.54 2.65
N LYS A 14 -26.26 -16.68 2.05
CA LYS A 14 -25.90 -16.79 0.62
C LYS A 14 -26.93 -16.13 -0.31
N ILE A 15 -28.22 -16.37 -0.07
CA ILE A 15 -29.32 -15.79 -0.86
C ILE A 15 -29.31 -14.24 -0.83
N LYS A 16 -29.06 -13.63 0.34
CA LYS A 16 -28.97 -12.17 0.47
C LYS A 16 -27.74 -11.64 -0.28
N LEU A 17 -26.60 -12.34 -0.20
CA LEU A 17 -25.38 -11.96 -0.91
C LEU A 17 -25.51 -12.10 -2.43
N ASP A 18 -26.19 -13.15 -2.90
CA ASP A 18 -26.52 -13.33 -4.32
C ASP A 18 -27.40 -12.17 -4.79
N PHE A 19 -28.42 -11.78 -4.01
CA PHE A 19 -29.24 -10.60 -4.30
C PHE A 19 -28.42 -9.30 -4.34
N TYR A 20 -27.50 -9.08 -3.39
CA TYR A 20 -26.65 -7.90 -3.39
C TYR A 20 -25.68 -7.86 -4.57
N ARG A 21 -25.19 -9.03 -5.01
CA ARG A 21 -24.39 -9.13 -6.23
C ARG A 21 -25.21 -8.78 -7.46
N ASP A 22 -26.40 -9.37 -7.61
CA ASP A 22 -27.29 -9.11 -8.74
C ASP A 22 -27.76 -7.65 -8.79
N ALA A 23 -27.78 -6.97 -7.64
CA ALA A 23 -28.08 -5.55 -7.50
C ALA A 23 -26.85 -4.63 -7.66
N ASP A 24 -25.70 -5.12 -8.11
CA ASP A 24 -24.45 -4.36 -8.28
C ASP A 24 -23.95 -3.67 -6.99
N LEU A 25 -24.22 -4.25 -5.82
CA LEU A 25 -23.78 -3.71 -4.53
C LEU A 25 -22.43 -4.26 -4.07
N LEU A 26 -21.92 -5.30 -4.73
CA LEU A 26 -20.70 -6.03 -4.37
C LEU A 26 -19.69 -6.03 -5.54
N PRO A 27 -18.86 -4.99 -5.70
CA PRO A 27 -17.93 -4.86 -6.82
C PRO A 27 -16.69 -5.75 -6.67
N ASP A 28 -16.28 -6.42 -7.75
CA ASP A 28 -15.23 -7.45 -7.75
C ASP A 28 -13.79 -6.95 -7.49
N GLN A 29 -13.55 -5.64 -7.53
CA GLN A 29 -12.20 -5.05 -7.40
C GLN A 29 -11.78 -4.78 -5.95
N LEU A 30 -12.58 -5.20 -4.96
CA LEU A 30 -12.26 -5.03 -3.55
C LEU A 30 -11.44 -6.20 -3.01
N THR A 31 -10.58 -5.93 -2.04
CA THR A 31 -9.92 -7.00 -1.27
C THR A 31 -10.96 -7.79 -0.47
N ASP A 32 -10.62 -9.00 -0.04
CA ASP A 32 -11.52 -9.85 0.75
C ASP A 32 -12.08 -9.11 1.98
N ASP A 33 -11.25 -8.40 2.72
CA ASP A 33 -11.65 -7.66 3.92
C ASP A 33 -12.57 -6.48 3.56
N GLN A 34 -12.23 -5.72 2.52
CA GLN A 34 -13.06 -4.61 2.04
C GLN A 34 -14.43 -5.09 1.55
N MET A 35 -14.48 -6.26 0.91
CA MET A 35 -15.71 -6.88 0.44
C MET A 35 -16.59 -7.34 1.63
N ILE A 36 -15.98 -7.88 2.69
CA ILE A 36 -16.71 -8.26 3.92
C ILE A 36 -17.32 -7.02 4.58
N ASP A 37 -16.50 -5.98 4.76
CA ASP A 37 -16.94 -4.73 5.38
C ASP A 37 -18.08 -4.08 4.57
N LEU A 38 -17.95 -4.04 3.24
CA LEU A 38 -18.99 -3.50 2.38
C LEU A 38 -20.27 -4.32 2.45
N ALA A 39 -20.18 -5.65 2.42
CA ALA A 39 -21.35 -6.52 2.48
C ALA A 39 -22.11 -6.34 3.81
N GLN A 40 -21.39 -6.25 4.93
CA GLN A 40 -21.99 -6.01 6.24
C GLN A 40 -22.64 -4.63 6.32
N PHE A 41 -22.00 -3.60 5.78
CA PHE A 41 -22.57 -2.26 5.72
C PHE A 41 -23.84 -2.22 4.87
N VAL A 42 -23.82 -2.84 3.69
CA VAL A 42 -24.98 -2.94 2.80
C VAL A 42 -26.14 -3.65 3.48
N ASP A 43 -25.87 -4.77 4.16
CA ASP A 43 -26.90 -5.55 4.88
C ASP A 43 -27.55 -4.73 6.01
N GLN A 44 -26.73 -4.09 6.84
CA GLN A 44 -27.22 -3.22 7.93
C GLN A 44 -28.05 -2.04 7.40
N MET A 45 -27.58 -1.39 6.33
CA MET A 45 -28.24 -0.22 5.78
C MET A 45 -29.51 -0.58 5.01
N TYR A 46 -29.52 -1.74 4.35
CA TYR A 46 -30.71 -2.29 3.71
C TYR A 46 -31.79 -2.65 4.74
N ASP A 47 -31.40 -3.29 5.86
CA ASP A 47 -32.31 -3.67 6.94
C ASP A 47 -32.98 -2.46 7.62
N VAL A 48 -32.32 -1.29 7.66
CA VAL A 48 -32.92 -0.03 8.14
C VAL A 48 -33.67 0.77 7.05
N GLY A 49 -33.84 0.19 5.86
CA GLY A 49 -34.70 0.73 4.80
C GLY A 49 -34.03 1.74 3.86
N ILE A 50 -32.70 1.76 3.76
CA ILE A 50 -32.02 2.60 2.76
C ILE A 50 -32.29 2.04 1.36
N SER A 51 -32.68 2.93 0.44
CA SER A 51 -32.96 2.59 -0.96
C SER A 51 -31.74 2.01 -1.66
N LEU A 52 -31.97 1.00 -2.51
CA LEU A 52 -30.93 0.34 -3.32
C LEU A 52 -30.10 1.33 -4.15
N ASP A 53 -30.68 2.35 -4.79
CA ASP A 53 -29.93 3.35 -5.56
C ASP A 53 -28.86 4.08 -4.72
N LYS A 54 -29.17 4.40 -3.46
CA LYS A 54 -28.20 5.02 -2.54
C LYS A 54 -27.09 4.05 -2.16
N LEU A 55 -27.42 2.77 -1.95
CA LEU A 55 -26.42 1.74 -1.63
C LEU A 55 -25.52 1.46 -2.83
N GLN A 56 -26.05 1.45 -4.05
CA GLN A 56 -25.27 1.31 -5.29
C GLN A 56 -24.29 2.47 -5.45
N ARG A 57 -24.77 3.72 -5.26
CA ARG A 57 -23.89 4.90 -5.28
C ARG A 57 -22.79 4.80 -4.22
N TYR A 58 -23.13 4.34 -3.01
CA TYR A 58 -22.15 4.14 -1.95
C TYR A 58 -21.11 3.09 -2.33
N ALA A 59 -21.53 1.91 -2.80
CA ALA A 59 -20.64 0.84 -3.22
C ALA A 59 -19.64 1.31 -4.29
N HIS A 60 -20.13 2.07 -5.28
CA HIS A 60 -19.28 2.66 -6.32
C HIS A 60 -18.26 3.68 -5.77
N LEU A 61 -18.70 4.57 -4.87
CA LEU A 61 -17.80 5.54 -4.24
C LEU A 61 -16.75 4.85 -3.35
N GLN A 62 -17.14 3.80 -2.65
CA GLN A 62 -16.25 3.01 -1.82
C GLN A 62 -15.20 2.29 -2.67
N GLN A 63 -15.59 1.67 -3.79
CA GLN A 63 -14.65 1.09 -4.76
C GLN A 63 -13.64 2.13 -5.25
N LYS A 64 -14.11 3.30 -5.71
CA LYS A 64 -13.22 4.38 -6.18
C LYS A 64 -12.24 4.83 -5.11
N LYS A 65 -12.71 4.97 -3.87
CA LYS A 65 -11.85 5.33 -2.73
C LYS A 65 -10.76 4.28 -2.52
N CYS A 66 -11.10 2.99 -2.53
CA CYS A 66 -10.12 1.92 -2.40
C CYS A 66 -9.07 1.98 -3.52
N THR A 67 -9.50 2.15 -4.77
CA THR A 67 -8.58 2.29 -5.92
C THR A 67 -7.63 3.47 -5.76
N ILE A 68 -8.12 4.64 -5.29
CA ILE A 68 -7.28 5.81 -5.05
C ILE A 68 -6.25 5.54 -3.95
N ILE A 69 -6.66 4.91 -2.85
CA ILE A 69 -5.76 4.56 -1.75
C ILE A 69 -4.67 3.60 -2.23
N ASP A 70 -5.01 2.60 -3.04
CA ASP A 70 -4.02 1.65 -3.56
C ASP A 70 -3.04 2.31 -4.52
N ALA A 71 -3.51 3.23 -5.38
CA ALA A 71 -2.65 4.04 -6.23
C ALA A 71 -1.70 4.93 -5.40
N GLN A 72 -2.17 5.53 -4.31
CA GLN A 72 -1.35 6.32 -3.40
C GLN A 72 -0.28 5.47 -2.71
N LYS A 73 -0.63 4.27 -2.25
CA LYS A 73 0.34 3.32 -1.67
C LYS A 73 1.42 2.94 -2.68
N ALA A 74 1.04 2.64 -3.93
CA ALA A 74 1.98 2.31 -4.99
C ALA A 74 2.95 3.47 -5.30
N LEU A 75 2.44 4.69 -5.31
CA LEU A 75 3.26 5.90 -5.48
C LEU A 75 4.23 6.08 -4.32
N LEU A 76 3.78 5.91 -3.08
CA LEU A 76 4.63 6.00 -1.89
C LEU A 76 5.71 4.91 -1.87
N HIS A 77 5.39 3.68 -2.27
CA HIS A 77 6.38 2.60 -2.39
C HIS A 77 7.46 2.93 -3.43
N THR A 78 7.05 3.45 -4.59
CA THR A 78 7.98 3.92 -5.63
C THR A 78 8.90 5.01 -5.09
N ALA A 79 8.33 6.00 -4.39
CA ALA A 79 9.11 7.09 -3.80
C ALA A 79 10.09 6.58 -2.72
N LEU A 80 9.68 5.63 -1.88
CA LEU A 80 10.55 4.99 -0.90
C LEU A 80 11.71 4.23 -1.55
N GLN A 81 11.46 3.51 -2.64
CA GLN A 81 12.51 2.81 -3.37
C GLN A 81 13.53 3.79 -3.95
N GLN A 82 13.06 4.88 -4.58
CA GLN A 82 13.95 5.93 -5.10
C GLN A 82 14.77 6.61 -4.00
N LEU A 83 14.20 6.78 -2.81
CA LEU A 83 14.93 7.31 -1.65
C LEU A 83 15.99 6.33 -1.15
N ALA A 84 15.70 5.02 -1.15
CA ALA A 84 16.65 3.99 -0.77
C ALA A 84 17.84 3.92 -1.74
N GLU A 85 17.58 4.02 -3.05
CA GLU A 85 18.64 4.11 -4.08
C GLU A 85 19.55 5.32 -3.83
N LYS A 86 18.96 6.51 -3.61
CA LYS A 86 19.73 7.72 -3.29
C LYS A 86 20.51 7.61 -1.98
N GLN A 87 19.94 6.92 -0.98
CA GLN A 87 20.63 6.68 0.28
C GLN A 87 21.88 5.80 0.07
N ASP A 88 21.77 4.79 -0.79
CA ASP A 88 22.90 3.93 -1.11
C ASP A 88 23.99 4.67 -1.90
N ASP A 89 23.61 5.51 -2.87
CA ASP A 89 24.54 6.37 -3.60
C ASP A 89 25.33 7.28 -2.64
N LEU A 90 24.63 7.95 -1.71
CA LEU A 90 25.28 8.80 -0.71
C LEU A 90 26.20 8.02 0.22
N ARG A 91 25.85 6.77 0.54
CA ARG A 91 26.69 5.88 1.37
C ARG A 91 27.98 5.50 0.66
N LEU A 92 27.92 5.23 -0.65
CA LEU A 92 29.10 4.94 -1.46
C LEU A 92 30.03 6.16 -1.57
N GLU A 93 29.47 7.35 -1.76
CA GLU A 93 30.25 8.60 -1.78
C GLU A 93 30.93 8.89 -0.44
N LEU A 94 30.23 8.68 0.69
CA LEU A 94 30.84 8.79 2.01
C LEU A 94 32.01 7.82 2.18
N GLN A 95 31.84 6.57 1.76
CA GLN A 95 32.91 5.58 1.81
C GLN A 95 34.11 5.97 0.95
N HIS A 96 33.87 6.57 -0.22
CA HIS A 96 34.94 7.07 -1.08
C HIS A 96 35.71 8.21 -0.39
N LEU A 97 35.01 9.18 0.20
CA LEU A 97 35.64 10.30 0.92
C LEU A 97 36.47 9.82 2.12
N GLU A 98 35.97 8.86 2.89
CA GLU A 98 36.70 8.27 4.03
C GLU A 98 38.00 7.58 3.57
N ARG A 99 37.97 6.86 2.44
CA ARG A 99 39.18 6.25 1.86
C ARG A 99 40.18 7.31 1.42
N VAL A 100 39.73 8.34 0.71
CA VAL A 100 40.60 9.45 0.25
C VAL A 100 41.24 10.16 1.45
N GLN A 101 40.47 10.40 2.51
CA GLN A 101 41.00 11.03 3.72
C GLN A 101 42.06 10.18 4.42
N THR A 102 41.83 8.86 4.51
CA THR A 102 42.80 7.92 5.10
C THR A 102 44.10 7.92 4.28
N GLN A 103 43.99 7.81 2.96
CA GLN A 103 45.14 7.80 2.07
C GLN A 103 45.95 9.10 2.14
N LYS A 104 45.27 10.25 2.23
CA LYS A 104 45.95 11.53 2.42
C LYS A 104 46.75 11.59 3.72
N ASN A 105 46.22 11.04 4.82
CA ASN A 105 46.92 11.00 6.10
C ASN A 105 48.16 10.09 6.05
N ASP A 106 48.07 8.98 5.30
CA ASP A 106 49.20 8.08 5.06
C ASP A 106 50.29 8.77 4.24
N ASP A 107 49.91 9.44 3.13
CA ASP A 107 50.83 10.20 2.28
C ASP A 107 51.54 11.33 3.06
N GLU A 108 50.80 12.07 3.91
CA GLU A 108 51.39 13.11 4.78
C GLU A 108 52.35 12.51 5.83
N SER A 109 52.04 11.32 6.34
CA SER A 109 52.90 10.61 7.29
C SER A 109 54.19 10.11 6.62
N GLU A 110 54.12 9.62 5.38
CA GLU A 110 55.28 9.21 4.60
C GLU A 110 56.19 10.40 4.26
N LEU A 111 55.62 11.55 3.90
CA LEU A 111 56.39 12.78 3.63
C LEU A 111 57.15 13.25 4.88
N GLN A 112 56.52 13.25 6.05
CA GLN A 112 57.20 13.62 7.31
C GLN A 112 58.36 12.66 7.66
N GLN A 113 58.24 11.37 7.35
CA GLN A 113 59.32 10.41 7.57
C GLN A 113 60.50 10.62 6.62
N LEU A 114 60.24 11.12 5.40
CA LEU A 114 61.29 11.45 4.43
C LEU A 114 62.03 12.75 4.80
N GLU A 115 61.34 13.74 5.38
CA GLU A 115 61.95 15.02 5.82
C GLU A 115 62.83 14.89 7.07
N GLN A 116 62.68 13.83 7.86
CA GLN A 116 63.48 13.59 9.07
C GLN A 116 64.78 12.79 8.81
N LYS A 117 65.05 12.38 7.56
CA LYS A 117 66.30 11.71 7.14
C LYS A 117 67.27 12.68 6.48
#